data_AF-A0A6B2AYA9-F1
#
_entry.id   AF-A0A6B2AYA9-F1
#
_cell.length_a   1.000
_cell.length_b   1.000
_cell.length_c   1.000
_cell.angle_alpha   90.00
_cell.angle_beta   90.00
_cell.angle_gamma   90.00
#
_symmetry.space_group_name_H-M   'P 1'
#
loop_
_entity.id
_entity.type
_entity.pdbx_description
1 polymer ?
#
loop_
_entity_poly.entity_id
_entity_poly.type
_entity_poly.pdbx_seq_one_letter_code
_entity_poly.pdbx_strand_id
1 'polypeptide(L)'
;MEGGMAILDLSFGKGEPSIEHVVTSNADGFVSQRIEFGRCYGGVEAQDFVHTQRGFNTRRSHYKVAGYTVHNFSLGPMTATPHIFYMGHICTQTVLRTVVPRG
;
A
#
# COMPACT_ATOMS: atom_id res chain seq x y z
N MET A 1 -28.68 -13.09 7.36
CA MET A 1 -27.72 -12.15 6.75
C MET A 1 -26.69 -13.04 6.09
N GLU A 2 -26.58 -12.99 4.76
CA GLU A 2 -25.66 -13.83 3.98
C GLU A 2 -24.63 -12.90 3.34
N GLY A 3 -23.35 -13.08 3.67
CA GLY A 3 -22.27 -12.20 3.24
C GLY A 3 -21.06 -12.24 4.17
N GLY A 4 -19.91 -11.82 3.68
CA GLY A 4 -18.68 -11.62 4.46
C GLY A 4 -18.42 -10.14 4.68
N MET A 5 -17.91 -9.78 5.85
CA MET A 5 -17.41 -8.42 6.10
C MET A 5 -15.89 -8.42 5.95
N ALA A 6 -15.33 -7.41 5.30
CA ALA A 6 -13.90 -7.17 5.24
C ALA A 6 -13.59 -5.77 5.77
N ILE A 7 -12.59 -5.66 6.65
CA ILE A 7 -12.06 -4.36 7.10
C ILE A 7 -10.67 -4.20 6.49
N LEU A 8 -10.45 -3.09 5.79
CA LEU A 8 -9.14 -2.58 5.41
C LEU A 8 -8.71 -1.54 6.43
N ASP A 9 -7.55 -1.74 7.06
CA ASP A 9 -6.86 -0.72 7.84
C ASP A 9 -5.48 -0.46 7.22
N LEU A 10 -5.15 0.82 7.07
CA LEU A 10 -3.88 1.32 6.56
C LEU A 10 -3.34 2.42 7.47
N SER A 11 -2.14 2.21 8.01
CA SER A 11 -1.45 3.19 8.85
C SER A 11 0.01 3.40 8.43
N PHE A 12 0.43 4.66 8.32
CA PHE A 12 1.82 5.05 8.04
C PHE A 12 2.64 5.35 9.32
N GLY A 13 2.13 4.98 10.49
CA GLY A 13 2.78 5.22 11.79
C GLY A 13 2.24 6.44 12.54
N LYS A 14 2.86 6.75 13.69
CA LYS A 14 2.36 7.79 14.61
C LYS A 14 2.35 9.18 13.95
N GLY A 15 1.20 9.85 14.03
CA GLY A 15 1.03 11.23 13.55
C GLY A 15 0.59 11.35 12.09
N GLU A 16 0.49 10.23 11.37
CA GLU A 16 -0.05 10.19 10.02
C GLU A 16 -1.51 9.72 10.03
N PRO A 17 -2.37 10.24 9.14
CA PRO A 17 -3.74 9.75 9.02
C PRO A 17 -3.75 8.26 8.66
N SER A 18 -4.60 7.48 9.33
CA SER A 18 -4.95 6.13 8.90
C SER A 18 -6.11 6.16 7.91
N ILE A 19 -6.15 5.17 7.02
CA ILE A 19 -7.30 4.91 6.15
C ILE A 19 -7.95 3.63 6.64
N GLU A 20 -9.23 3.73 7.04
CA GLU A 20 -10.03 2.59 7.45
C GLU A 20 -11.26 2.49 6.54
N HIS A 21 -11.50 1.30 6.00
CA HIS A 21 -12.69 1.01 5.19
C HIS A 21 -13.29 -0.32 5.60
N VAL A 22 -14.60 -0.33 5.82
CA VAL A 22 -15.38 -1.54 6.09
C VAL A 22 -16.27 -1.81 4.89
N VAL A 23 -16.14 -2.99 4.31
CA VAL A 23 -17.02 -3.49 3.25
C VAL A 23 -17.77 -4.72 3.73
N THR A 24 -19.00 -4.88 3.25
CA THR A 24 -19.81 -6.07 3.49
C THR A 24 -20.33 -6.57 2.15
N SER A 25 -20.08 -7.84 1.83
CA SER A 25 -20.68 -8.46 0.66
C SER A 25 -22.15 -8.78 0.92
N ASN A 26 -22.96 -8.75 -0.13
CA ASN A 26 -24.32 -9.27 -0.09
C ASN A 26 -24.32 -10.80 -0.36
N ALA A 27 -25.49 -11.37 -0.63
CA ALA A 27 -25.68 -12.79 -0.91
C ALA A 27 -24.92 -13.29 -2.17
N ASP A 28 -24.48 -12.39 -3.05
CA ASP A 28 -23.66 -12.75 -4.22
C ASP A 28 -22.21 -13.08 -3.83
N GLY A 29 -21.81 -12.83 -2.58
CA GLY A 29 -20.50 -13.16 -2.04
C GLY A 29 -19.35 -12.27 -2.55
N PHE A 30 -19.65 -11.22 -3.31
CA PHE A 30 -18.67 -10.30 -3.87
C PHE A 30 -18.92 -8.85 -3.42
N VAL A 31 -17.84 -8.10 -3.17
CA VAL A 31 -17.89 -6.66 -2.93
C VAL A 31 -16.63 -6.01 -3.51
N SER A 32 -16.78 -4.81 -4.07
CA SER A 32 -15.67 -4.01 -4.58
C SER A 32 -15.87 -2.56 -4.16
N GLN A 33 -14.83 -1.97 -3.59
CA GLN A 33 -14.81 -0.56 -3.17
C GLN A 33 -13.54 0.11 -3.69
N ARG A 34 -13.70 1.32 -4.25
CA ARG A 34 -12.56 2.17 -4.59
C ARG A 34 -12.01 2.81 -3.31
N ILE A 35 -10.71 2.62 -3.08
CA ILE A 35 -9.97 3.27 -1.99
C ILE A 35 -9.12 4.38 -2.61
N GLU A 36 -9.25 5.59 -2.08
CA GLU A 36 -8.48 6.74 -2.54
C GLU A 36 -7.32 7.01 -1.59
N PHE A 37 -6.12 6.80 -2.09
CA PHE A 37 -4.91 7.23 -1.41
C PHE A 37 -4.70 8.72 -1.69
N GLY A 38 -4.67 9.52 -0.63
CA GLY A 38 -4.30 10.93 -0.71
C GLY A 38 -2.87 11.14 -1.20
N ARG A 39 -2.46 12.40 -1.34
CA ARG A 39 -1.06 12.70 -1.68
C ARG A 39 -0.14 12.29 -0.53
N CYS A 40 0.95 11.62 -0.86
CA CYS A 40 2.02 11.34 0.09
C CYS A 40 3.22 12.24 -0.18
N TYR A 41 3.84 12.75 0.89
CA TYR A 41 5.07 13.54 0.84
C TYR A 41 6.03 13.09 1.94
N GLY A 42 7.33 13.29 1.72
CA GLY A 42 8.37 12.86 2.65
C GLY A 42 8.47 11.34 2.76
N GLY A 43 8.79 10.85 3.96
CA GLY A 43 9.01 9.43 4.25
C GLY A 43 10.49 9.10 4.49
N VAL A 44 10.79 7.81 4.51
CA VAL A 44 12.17 7.31 4.63
C VAL A 44 12.83 7.42 3.26
N GLU A 45 14.02 8.04 3.20
CA GLU A 45 14.83 8.03 1.98
C GLU A 45 15.27 6.58 1.70
N ALA A 46 14.90 6.07 0.53
CA ALA A 46 15.41 4.79 0.06
C ALA A 46 16.91 4.89 -0.19
N GLN A 47 17.65 3.88 0.22
CA GLN A 47 19.08 3.80 -0.08
C GLN A 47 19.32 3.84 -1.60
N ASP A 48 20.49 4.34 -1.98
CA ASP A 48 20.91 4.38 -3.37
C ASP A 48 20.87 2.97 -3.98
N PHE A 49 19.99 2.79 -4.97
CA PHE A 49 19.93 1.57 -5.77
C PHE A 49 20.48 1.86 -7.16
N VAL A 50 21.60 1.20 -7.51
CA VAL A 50 22.17 1.25 -8.85
C VAL A 50 21.83 -0.06 -9.56
N HIS A 51 20.86 0.00 -10.47
CA HIS A 51 20.52 -1.15 -11.31
C HIS A 51 21.69 -1.47 -12.27
N THR A 52 22.04 -2.75 -12.40
CA THR A 52 23.19 -3.24 -13.20
C THR A 52 23.01 -3.06 -14.70
N GLN A 53 21.77 -3.09 -15.22
CA GLN A 53 21.49 -2.43 -16.49
C GLN A 53 21.54 -0.93 -16.22
N ARG A 54 22.63 -0.29 -16.64
CA ARG A 54 22.95 1.13 -16.52
C ARG A 54 21.69 1.98 -16.75
N GLY A 55 20.94 2.20 -15.68
CA GLY A 55 19.73 3.01 -15.74
C GLY A 55 20.15 4.41 -16.13
N PHE A 56 19.51 4.98 -17.14
CA PHE A 56 19.82 6.33 -17.59
C PHE A 56 19.61 7.36 -16.49
N ASN A 57 18.81 7.06 -15.45
CA ASN A 57 18.49 7.99 -14.37
C ASN A 57 18.76 7.39 -12.99
N THR A 58 19.56 8.09 -12.18
CA THR A 58 19.64 7.88 -10.73
C THR A 58 18.49 8.65 -10.07
N ARG A 59 17.66 7.97 -9.28
CA ARG A 59 16.50 8.57 -8.61
C ARG A 59 16.63 8.46 -7.09
N ARG A 60 16.48 9.58 -6.40
CA ARG A 60 16.19 9.59 -4.97
C ARG A 60 14.71 9.34 -4.78
N SER A 61 14.37 8.37 -3.94
CA SER A 61 12.98 8.03 -3.64
C SER A 61 12.75 8.14 -2.15
N HIS A 62 11.64 8.77 -1.74
CA HIS A 62 11.16 8.65 -0.37
C HIS A 62 9.92 7.77 -0.37
N TYR A 63 9.83 6.89 0.61
CA TYR A 63 8.72 5.97 0.76
C TYR A 63 8.17 5.97 2.18
N LYS A 64 6.88 5.64 2.29
CA LYS A 64 6.27 5.26 3.56
C LYS A 64 5.82 3.81 3.45
N VAL A 65 5.92 3.07 4.54
CA VAL A 65 5.38 1.71 4.62
C VAL A 65 4.10 1.77 5.40
N ALA A 66 3.05 1.15 4.85
CA ALA A 66 1.82 0.94 5.56
C ALA A 66 1.59 -0.55 5.80
N GLY A 67 1.07 -0.88 6.98
CA GLY A 67 0.44 -2.17 7.21
C GLY A 67 -0.96 -2.15 6.64
N TYR A 68 -1.33 -3.21 5.94
CA TYR A 68 -2.65 -3.45 5.37
C TYR A 68 -3.18 -4.70 6.06
N THR A 69 -4.31 -4.56 6.73
CA THR A 69 -4.97 -5.72 7.30
C THR A 69 -6.31 -5.91 6.64
N VAL A 70 -6.62 -7.14 6.22
CA VAL A 70 -7.95 -7.54 5.77
C VAL A 70 -8.54 -8.51 6.79
N HIS A 71 -9.61 -8.09 7.47
CA HIS A 71 -10.33 -8.91 8.45
C HIS A 71 -11.60 -9.48 7.83
N ASN A 72 -11.63 -10.77 7.53
CA ASN A 72 -12.88 -11.41 7.12
C ASN A 72 -13.73 -11.77 8.35
N PHE A 73 -15.00 -11.42 8.37
CA PHE A 73 -15.95 -11.94 9.35
C PHE A 73 -16.98 -12.83 8.67
N SER A 74 -17.15 -14.04 9.21
CA SER A 74 -18.22 -14.96 8.81
C SER A 74 -19.23 -15.06 9.95
N LEU A 75 -20.52 -15.18 9.62
CA LEU A 75 -21.57 -15.36 10.61
C LEU A 75 -21.69 -16.81 11.13
N GLY A 76 -20.82 -17.72 10.67
CA GLY A 76 -20.74 -19.12 11.10
C GLY A 76 -19.56 -19.37 12.07
N PRO A 77 -19.34 -20.62 12.51
CA PRO A 77 -18.29 -20.97 13.49
C PRO A 77 -16.85 -20.84 12.95
N MET A 78 -16.66 -20.23 11.78
CA MET A 78 -15.33 -20.05 11.19
C MET A 78 -14.70 -18.75 11.72
N THR A 79 -13.62 -18.92 12.50
CA THR A 79 -12.68 -17.85 12.80
C THR A 79 -11.84 -17.55 11.57
N ALA A 80 -12.13 -16.46 10.86
CA ALA A 80 -11.25 -16.00 9.80
C ALA A 80 -10.01 -15.35 10.42
N THR A 81 -8.83 -15.84 10.02
CA THR A 81 -7.56 -15.25 10.44
C THR A 81 -7.32 -13.98 9.61
N PRO A 82 -7.06 -12.82 10.23
CA PRO A 82 -6.75 -11.61 9.48
C PRO A 82 -5.47 -11.78 8.68
N HIS A 83 -5.50 -11.35 7.42
CA HIS A 83 -4.31 -11.31 6.59
C HIS A 83 -3.68 -9.92 6.69
N ILE A 84 -2.46 -9.86 7.23
CA ILE A 84 -1.67 -8.64 7.33
C ILE A 84 -0.58 -8.69 6.24
N PHE A 85 -0.51 -7.66 5.41
CA PHE A 85 0.58 -7.46 4.45
C PHE A 85 1.10 -6.03 4.55
N TYR A 86 2.40 -5.83 4.35
CA TYR A 86 2.99 -4.49 4.32
C TYR A 86 3.24 -4.08 2.88
N MET A 87 2.79 -2.88 2.48
CA MET A 87 3.16 -2.31 1.18
C MET A 87 3.90 -1.00 1.36
N GLY A 88 4.91 -0.79 0.51
CA GLY A 88 5.62 0.48 0.40
C GLY A 88 4.93 1.40 -0.60
N HIS A 89 4.58 2.60 -0.17
CA HIS A 89 4.15 3.69 -1.04
C HIS A 89 5.34 4.59 -1.36
N ILE A 90 5.68 4.73 -2.64
CA ILE A 90 6.65 5.73 -3.11
C ILE A 90 5.95 7.09 -3.09
N CYS A 91 6.39 7.98 -2.20
CA CYS A 91 5.76 9.28 -1.95
C CYS A 91 6.33 10.38 -2.85
N THR A 92 7.66 10.45 -2.95
CA THR A 92 8.34 11.38 -3.84
C THR A 92 9.50 10.70 -4.55
N GLN A 93 9.69 11.03 -5.82
CA GLN A 93 10.88 10.66 -6.57
C GLN A 93 11.46 11.86 -7.28
N THR A 94 12.77 12.01 -7.20
CA THR A 94 13.50 13.08 -7.88
C THR A 94 14.66 12.46 -8.65
N VAL A 95 14.80 12.83 -9.92
CA VAL A 95 15.97 12.46 -10.70
C VAL A 95 17.15 13.29 -10.21
N LEU A 96 18.19 12.62 -9.71
CA LEU A 96 19.42 13.26 -9.25
C LEU A 96 20.43 13.42 -10.39
N ARG A 97 20.49 12.41 -11.27
CA ARG A 97 21.45 12.37 -12.36
C ARG A 97 20.88 11.61 -13.54
N THR A 98 21.11 12.14 -14.72
CA THR A 98 20.90 11.43 -15.98
C THR A 98 22.25 11.13 -16.62
N VAL A 99 22.50 9.88 -16.99
CA VAL A 99 23.68 9.46 -17.74
C VAL A 99 23.24 9.20 -19.17
N VAL A 100 23.82 9.93 -20.12
CA VAL A 100 23.55 9.75 -21.55
C VAL A 100 24.09 8.38 -21.99
N PRO A 101 23.32 7.57 -22.75
CA PRO A 101 23.85 6.35 -23.36
C PRO A 101 25.10 6.69 -24.17
N ARG A 102 26.17 5.90 -24.00
CA ARG A 102 27.27 5.92 -24.98
C ARG A 102 26.75 5.19 -26.21
N GLY A 103 26.62 5.92 -27.32
CA GLY A 103 26.25 5.39 -28.63
C GLY A 103 27.26 4.40 -29.16
#